data_AF-A0A511Z5Z9-F1
#
_entry.id   AF-A0A511Z5Z9-F1
#
_cell.length_a   1.000
_cell.length_b   1.000
_cell.length_c   1.000
_cell.angle_alpha   90.00
_cell.angle_beta   90.00
_cell.angle_gamma   90.00
#
_symmetry.space_group_name_H-M   'P 1'
#
loop_
_entity.id
_entity.type
_entity.pdbx_description
1 polymer ?
#
loop_
_entity_poly.entity_id
_entity_poly.type
_entity_poly.pdbx_seq_one_letter_code
_entity_poly.pdbx_strand_id
1 'polypeptide(L)'
;MNTSKGSADSAEDSVTILFTHDLHDNFLPFEVEKGQQKMTVGGYARLSSAIQEQREKDPDAILVDAGDFAMGTLFQTIFTSHGPGLTMLGQMGYDVTTFGNHEFDFRADGLAESLLAVKDSSVRLPSIVASNIEFPKEEDGASSADVQALKEAMDAYGVKDYIVLERKGMKIGIFGLMGEEAVGNAPMSGVTFLDAVESATSTVAALREKEGVDLVIALSHSGTALDPSKSEDERLAKKVSGIDVIISGHSHTTLMEPILVGETVLGSAGEYGEHLGILNISRDSKGKWGVGHYELRKIDDTLPADPMIAKTIESFKQAIQNDYLDRFGMGFDEVLATSPFDFTPFTELGVEQQEEPIGNLIGDAFIHTIREMEGSAYEPIAAAVVPYGNIRDSFSKGDITVSDVFKVNSLGVGPDGISGYPLLDIYLTGKELKTVAEVDASITPIMNEVQLYIAGLSYTFNPNRFMFNKVTDIHLQSFEGEKEEIDDEKLYRVVGGLYSVQMLPYVNEKSFGILSVVPKDEDGNPVTNFEDRIIYMNEQQELKEWYAIANYFKSFGQMDGVAQVPAYYEHARDRKVVEHDATISAVLKKPNGIILTAYAILFTFIGLLVLLIAGMVKKRKRKLGKGSV
;
A
#
# COMPACT_ATOMS: atom_id res chain seq x y z
N MET A 1 -4.90 73.54 8.12
CA MET A 1 -4.85 72.28 8.90
C MET A 1 -5.48 71.21 8.03
N ASN A 2 -4.63 70.40 7.40
CA ASN A 2 -5.01 69.30 6.52
C ASN A 2 -5.22 68.07 7.40
N THR A 3 -6.44 67.56 7.49
CA THR A 3 -6.74 66.30 8.15
C THR A 3 -6.33 65.15 7.22
N SER A 4 -5.24 64.48 7.56
CA SER A 4 -4.79 63.25 6.90
C SER A 4 -5.87 62.17 7.06
N LYS A 5 -6.41 61.73 5.92
CA LYS A 5 -7.05 60.41 5.82
C LYS A 5 -6.00 59.38 6.20
N GLY A 6 -6.28 58.59 7.25
CA GLY A 6 -5.51 57.39 7.53
C GLY A 6 -5.55 56.48 6.30
N SER A 7 -4.40 55.98 5.89
CA SER A 7 -4.33 54.86 4.97
C SER A 7 -5.02 53.68 5.66
N ALA A 8 -6.07 53.16 5.02
CA ALA A 8 -6.46 51.79 5.26
C ALA A 8 -5.23 50.93 4.89
N ASP A 9 -4.69 50.20 5.86
CA ASP A 9 -3.83 49.05 5.55
C ASP A 9 -4.64 48.17 4.60
N SER A 10 -4.12 47.97 3.39
CA SER A 10 -4.65 46.99 2.46
C SER A 10 -4.56 45.62 3.14
N ALA A 11 -5.71 44.99 3.40
CA ALA A 11 -5.73 43.57 3.72
C ALA A 11 -4.90 42.83 2.66
N GLU A 12 -3.88 42.08 3.07
CA GLU A 12 -3.06 41.30 2.15
C GLU A 12 -3.97 40.30 1.40
N ASP A 13 -3.96 40.36 0.06
CA ASP A 13 -4.60 39.37 -0.82
C ASP A 13 -3.95 38.00 -0.55
N SER A 14 -4.51 37.26 0.41
CA SER A 14 -3.94 36.00 0.90
C SER A 14 -5.02 34.95 1.18
N VAL A 15 -4.67 33.70 0.88
CA VAL A 15 -5.51 32.52 1.08
C VAL A 15 -4.77 31.57 2.02
N THR A 16 -5.45 31.14 3.09
CA THR A 16 -4.98 30.05 3.94
C THR A 16 -5.61 28.74 3.46
N ILE A 17 -4.75 27.78 3.14
CA ILE A 17 -5.08 26.43 2.72
C ILE A 17 -4.65 25.50 3.85
N LEU A 18 -5.62 24.89 4.51
CA LEU A 18 -5.42 23.78 5.42
C LEU A 18 -5.52 22.50 4.60
N PHE A 19 -4.58 21.57 4.76
CA PHE A 19 -4.55 20.38 3.92
C PHE A 19 -4.11 19.11 4.64
N THR A 20 -4.64 17.99 4.15
CA THR A 20 -4.25 16.62 4.49
C THR A 20 -4.25 15.77 3.22
N HIS A 21 -3.79 14.53 3.35
CA HIS A 21 -3.88 13.45 2.38
C HIS A 21 -3.52 12.14 3.08
N ASP A 22 -3.81 10.99 2.45
CA ASP A 22 -3.39 9.67 2.91
C ASP A 22 -3.76 9.41 4.38
N LEU A 23 -4.99 9.78 4.76
CA LEU A 23 -5.47 9.64 6.13
C LEU A 23 -5.75 8.17 6.51
N HIS A 24 -6.04 7.32 5.52
CA HIS A 24 -6.11 5.86 5.64
C HIS A 24 -6.93 5.36 6.85
N ASP A 25 -8.11 5.93 7.06
CA ASP A 25 -9.01 5.54 8.15
C ASP A 25 -8.37 5.61 9.58
N ASN A 26 -7.29 6.38 9.77
CA ASN A 26 -6.62 6.56 11.08
C ASN A 26 -7.41 7.51 12.00
N PHE A 27 -8.66 7.15 12.29
CA PHE A 27 -9.56 7.96 13.11
C PHE A 27 -9.13 7.99 14.57
N LEU A 28 -8.54 6.90 15.05
CA LEU A 28 -7.99 6.77 16.39
C LEU A 28 -6.51 7.20 16.41
N PRO A 29 -6.04 7.82 17.51
CA PRO A 29 -4.62 8.04 17.70
C PRO A 29 -3.84 6.72 17.76
N PHE A 30 -2.59 6.74 17.31
CA PHE A 30 -1.70 5.57 17.31
C PHE A 30 -0.33 5.96 17.85
N GLU A 31 0.46 4.95 18.26
CA GLU A 31 1.83 5.15 18.72
C GLU A 31 2.82 5.04 17.57
N VAL A 32 3.79 5.95 17.53
CA VAL A 32 4.96 5.85 16.66
C VAL A 32 6.23 5.91 17.48
N GLU A 33 7.27 5.23 16.99
CA GLU A 33 8.59 5.25 17.62
C GLU A 33 9.46 6.33 17.01
N LYS A 34 10.00 7.21 17.87
CA LYS A 34 10.98 8.23 17.46
C LYS A 34 12.25 8.08 18.29
N GLY A 35 13.20 7.30 17.77
CA GLY A 35 14.41 6.94 18.49
C GLY A 35 14.08 5.98 19.63
N GLN A 36 14.26 6.40 20.89
CA GLN A 36 13.97 5.57 22.08
C GLN A 36 12.65 5.95 22.78
N GLN A 37 11.84 6.82 22.18
CA GLN A 37 10.59 7.30 22.77
C GLN A 37 9.40 6.88 21.92
N LYS A 38 8.36 6.38 22.58
CA LYS A 38 7.02 6.20 22.00
C LYS A 38 6.26 7.51 22.13
N MET A 39 5.60 7.93 21.06
CA MET A 39 4.77 9.13 21.04
C MET A 39 3.43 8.82 20.39
N THR A 40 2.34 9.30 21.00
CA THR A 40 1.01 9.16 20.42
C THR A 40 0.77 10.30 19.43
N VAL A 41 0.40 9.96 18.19
CA VAL A 41 0.14 10.91 17.11
C VAL A 41 -1.24 10.67 16.49
N GLY A 42 -1.65 11.62 15.64
CA GLY A 42 -2.84 11.49 14.81
C GLY A 42 -4.15 11.46 15.59
N GLY A 43 -5.16 10.87 14.96
CA GLY A 43 -6.53 10.78 15.46
C GLY A 43 -7.38 11.97 15.04
N TYR A 44 -8.51 11.68 14.41
CA TYR A 44 -9.38 12.68 13.78
C TYR A 44 -10.00 13.65 14.78
N ALA A 45 -10.26 13.20 16.02
CA ALA A 45 -10.79 14.09 17.05
C ALA A 45 -9.77 15.20 17.41
N ARG A 46 -8.47 14.90 17.41
CA ARG A 46 -7.41 15.90 17.66
C ARG A 46 -7.16 16.77 16.43
N LEU A 47 -7.18 16.16 15.25
CA LEU A 47 -7.10 16.86 13.97
C LEU A 47 -8.23 17.90 13.84
N SER A 48 -9.47 17.54 14.18
CA SER A 48 -10.62 18.46 14.20
C SER A 48 -10.39 19.67 15.11
N SER A 49 -9.85 19.47 16.31
CA SER A 49 -9.50 20.57 17.21
C SER A 49 -8.43 21.49 16.60
N ALA A 50 -7.39 20.93 15.98
CA ALA A 50 -6.37 21.72 15.29
C ALA A 50 -6.95 22.53 14.12
N ILE A 51 -7.84 21.92 13.32
CA ILE A 51 -8.58 22.60 12.25
C ILE A 51 -9.40 23.77 12.80
N GLN A 52 -10.12 23.55 13.90
CA GLN A 52 -10.94 24.59 14.54
C GLN A 52 -10.07 25.74 15.05
N GLU A 53 -8.94 25.47 15.69
CA GLU A 53 -8.00 26.51 16.12
C GLU A 53 -7.46 27.35 14.96
N GLN A 54 -7.24 26.75 13.78
CA GLN A 54 -6.82 27.52 12.60
C GLN A 54 -7.97 28.33 12.00
N ARG A 55 -9.20 27.79 11.99
CA ARG A 55 -10.39 28.53 11.55
C ARG A 55 -10.77 29.68 12.48
N GLU A 56 -10.43 29.61 13.76
CA GLU A 56 -10.56 30.76 14.66
C GLU A 56 -9.62 31.91 14.28
N LYS A 57 -8.45 31.60 13.73
CA LYS A 57 -7.48 32.61 13.24
C LYS A 57 -7.86 33.14 11.85
N ASP A 58 -8.32 32.27 10.96
CA ASP A 58 -8.77 32.62 9.62
C ASP A 58 -10.08 31.89 9.28
N PRO A 59 -11.25 32.51 9.55
CA PRO A 59 -12.56 31.90 9.29
C PRO A 59 -12.83 31.57 7.82
N ASP A 60 -12.07 32.18 6.90
CA ASP A 60 -12.18 31.97 5.45
C ASP A 60 -11.18 30.93 4.93
N ALA A 61 -10.39 30.29 5.82
CA ALA A 61 -9.46 29.23 5.43
C ALA A 61 -10.19 28.08 4.74
N ILE A 62 -9.61 27.60 3.63
CA ILE A 62 -10.13 26.45 2.88
C ILE A 62 -9.46 25.20 3.42
N LEU A 63 -10.25 24.15 3.66
CA LEU A 63 -9.76 22.85 4.09
C LEU A 63 -9.91 21.83 2.97
N VAL A 64 -8.81 21.22 2.55
CA VAL A 64 -8.78 20.27 1.43
C VAL A 64 -8.07 18.96 1.78
N ASP A 65 -8.43 17.88 1.09
CA ASP A 65 -7.76 16.58 1.18
C ASP A 65 -7.36 16.06 -0.20
N ALA A 66 -6.16 15.48 -0.33
CA ALA A 66 -5.65 14.98 -1.61
C ALA A 66 -5.83 13.46 -1.83
N GLY A 67 -6.84 12.84 -1.22
CA GLY A 67 -7.23 11.44 -1.48
C GLY A 67 -6.58 10.44 -0.52
N ASP A 68 -6.97 9.17 -0.67
CA ASP A 68 -6.65 8.07 0.26
C ASP A 68 -7.10 8.38 1.69
N PHE A 69 -8.35 8.82 1.82
CA PHE A 69 -8.99 8.97 3.14
C PHE A 69 -9.54 7.64 3.66
N ALA A 70 -9.58 6.60 2.82
CA ALA A 70 -10.04 5.25 3.14
C ALA A 70 -8.88 4.22 3.22
N MET A 71 -9.20 3.06 3.80
CA MET A 71 -8.37 1.85 3.93
C MET A 71 -7.23 1.97 4.92
N GLY A 72 -6.94 0.90 5.66
CA GLY A 72 -5.78 0.81 6.56
C GLY A 72 -6.10 0.33 7.97
N THR A 73 -7.32 0.57 8.46
CA THR A 73 -7.75 0.16 9.81
C THR A 73 -9.09 -0.59 9.79
N LEU A 74 -9.56 -1.08 10.93
CA LEU A 74 -10.88 -1.71 11.04
C LEU A 74 -12.04 -0.83 10.53
N PHE A 75 -11.89 0.50 10.49
CA PHE A 75 -12.94 1.39 9.96
C PHE A 75 -13.21 1.15 8.47
N GLN A 76 -12.26 0.59 7.71
CA GLN A 76 -12.46 0.22 6.32
C GLN A 76 -13.55 -0.85 6.13
N THR A 77 -13.83 -1.66 7.17
CA THR A 77 -14.81 -2.76 7.09
C THR A 77 -16.24 -2.28 6.93
N ILE A 78 -16.50 -1.00 7.21
CA ILE A 78 -17.79 -0.33 7.00
C ILE A 78 -17.72 0.69 5.86
N PHE A 79 -16.68 0.63 5.00
CA PHE A 79 -16.49 1.57 3.89
C PHE A 79 -17.71 1.63 2.98
N THR A 80 -18.14 0.48 2.48
CA THR A 80 -19.26 0.39 1.54
C THR A 80 -20.61 0.70 2.19
N SER A 81 -20.79 0.32 3.47
CA SER A 81 -22.07 0.42 4.16
C SER A 81 -22.33 1.78 4.82
N HIS A 82 -21.28 2.50 5.23
CA HIS A 82 -21.41 3.74 6.03
C HIS A 82 -20.65 4.94 5.46
N GLY A 83 -19.74 4.76 4.49
CA GLY A 83 -18.88 5.84 3.98
C GLY A 83 -18.20 6.65 5.11
N PRO A 84 -17.46 5.99 6.02
CA PRO A 84 -17.00 6.59 7.25
C PRO A 84 -16.03 7.75 7.01
N GLY A 85 -15.09 7.61 6.06
CA GLY A 85 -14.13 8.65 5.69
C GLY A 85 -14.83 9.94 5.24
N LEU A 86 -15.74 9.86 4.27
CA LEU A 86 -16.52 11.01 3.79
C LEU A 86 -17.38 11.65 4.90
N THR A 87 -17.98 10.83 5.76
CA THR A 87 -18.75 11.32 6.92
C THR A 87 -17.85 12.13 7.86
N MET A 88 -16.65 11.62 8.16
CA MET A 88 -15.69 12.29 9.04
C MET A 88 -15.15 13.58 8.43
N LEU A 89 -14.76 13.56 7.14
CA LEU A 89 -14.34 14.76 6.42
C LEU A 89 -15.44 15.82 6.43
N GLY A 90 -16.71 15.42 6.22
CA GLY A 90 -17.86 16.31 6.32
C GLY A 90 -18.03 16.93 7.70
N GLN A 91 -17.91 16.13 8.77
CA GLN A 91 -18.04 16.62 10.15
C GLN A 91 -16.90 17.55 10.59
N MET A 92 -15.67 17.29 10.13
CA MET A 92 -14.53 18.20 10.31
C MET A 92 -14.62 19.44 9.41
N GLY A 93 -15.55 19.42 8.45
CA GLY A 93 -15.91 20.56 7.61
C GLY A 93 -14.99 20.75 6.41
N TYR A 94 -14.40 19.70 5.86
CA TYR A 94 -13.62 19.77 4.61
C TYR A 94 -14.45 20.41 3.49
N ASP A 95 -13.81 21.24 2.69
CA ASP A 95 -14.44 21.90 1.55
C ASP A 95 -14.36 21.02 0.30
N VAL A 96 -13.20 20.44 0.05
CA VAL A 96 -12.93 19.65 -1.15
C VAL A 96 -12.04 18.45 -0.83
N THR A 97 -12.32 17.31 -1.44
CA THR A 97 -11.41 16.17 -1.52
C THR A 97 -11.27 15.70 -2.97
N THR A 98 -10.28 14.86 -3.24
CA THR A 98 -10.21 14.04 -4.45
C THR A 98 -10.23 12.55 -4.08
N PHE A 99 -10.11 11.68 -5.08
CA PHE A 99 -9.92 10.25 -4.90
C PHE A 99 -8.43 9.91 -5.04
N GLY A 100 -7.94 9.06 -4.15
CA GLY A 100 -6.73 8.29 -4.33
C GLY A 100 -7.02 6.86 -4.78
N ASN A 101 -5.99 6.02 -4.79
CA ASN A 101 -6.14 4.65 -5.27
C ASN A 101 -6.96 3.78 -4.30
N HIS A 102 -6.86 4.03 -3.00
CA HIS A 102 -7.50 3.19 -1.97
C HIS A 102 -9.02 3.40 -1.89
N GLU A 103 -9.56 4.50 -2.43
CA GLU A 103 -11.01 4.62 -2.62
C GLU A 103 -11.59 3.57 -3.59
N PHE A 104 -10.74 2.93 -4.42
CA PHE A 104 -11.11 1.88 -5.37
C PHE A 104 -10.75 0.46 -4.92
N ASP A 105 -10.32 0.24 -3.66
CA ASP A 105 -9.92 -1.08 -3.16
C ASP A 105 -11.09 -2.09 -3.15
N PHE A 106 -12.31 -1.59 -2.88
CA PHE A 106 -13.54 -2.35 -3.02
C PHE A 106 -14.14 -2.26 -4.44
N ARG A 107 -13.31 -1.95 -5.44
CA ARG A 107 -13.68 -1.83 -6.86
C ARG A 107 -14.75 -0.76 -7.11
N ALA A 108 -15.32 -0.75 -8.31
CA ALA A 108 -16.29 0.26 -8.73
C ALA A 108 -17.58 0.23 -7.89
N ASP A 109 -18.09 -0.96 -7.57
CA ASP A 109 -19.29 -1.15 -6.76
C ASP A 109 -19.11 -0.68 -5.33
N GLY A 110 -17.98 -1.01 -4.68
CA GLY A 110 -17.73 -0.57 -3.31
C GLY A 110 -17.63 0.94 -3.17
N LEU A 111 -16.97 1.62 -4.11
CA LEU A 111 -16.94 3.10 -4.13
C LEU A 111 -18.34 3.67 -4.40
N ALA A 112 -19.11 3.07 -5.31
CA ALA A 112 -20.49 3.47 -5.57
C ALA A 112 -21.36 3.38 -4.30
N GLU A 113 -21.28 2.26 -3.58
CA GLU A 113 -22.01 2.04 -2.34
C GLU A 113 -21.60 3.05 -1.25
N SER A 114 -20.31 3.29 -1.07
CA SER A 114 -19.78 4.27 -0.11
C SER A 114 -20.30 5.69 -0.38
N LEU A 115 -20.29 6.14 -1.65
CA LEU A 115 -20.84 7.44 -2.06
C LEU A 115 -22.36 7.53 -1.79
N LEU A 116 -23.09 6.46 -2.07
CA LEU A 116 -24.53 6.40 -1.86
C LEU A 116 -24.92 6.31 -0.38
N ALA A 117 -24.10 5.67 0.45
CA ALA A 117 -24.33 5.53 1.89
C ALA A 117 -24.38 6.88 2.61
N VAL A 118 -23.62 7.86 2.12
CA VAL A 118 -23.55 9.21 2.71
C VAL A 118 -24.44 10.24 2.02
N LYS A 119 -25.09 9.92 0.89
CA LYS A 119 -25.82 10.91 0.07
C LYS A 119 -26.92 11.68 0.84
N ASP A 120 -27.57 10.99 1.77
CA ASP A 120 -28.68 11.53 2.58
C ASP A 120 -28.19 12.04 3.95
N SER A 121 -26.87 12.21 4.12
CA SER A 121 -26.27 12.70 5.34
C SER A 121 -26.80 14.09 5.70
N SER A 122 -27.10 14.28 6.99
CA SER A 122 -27.47 15.59 7.54
C SER A 122 -26.26 16.53 7.71
N VAL A 123 -25.04 16.02 7.49
CA VAL A 123 -23.79 16.77 7.56
C VAL A 123 -23.41 17.26 6.17
N ARG A 124 -22.88 18.49 6.08
CA ARG A 124 -22.30 18.99 4.82
C ARG A 124 -21.07 18.16 4.48
N LEU A 125 -21.15 17.40 3.39
CA LEU A 125 -20.01 16.63 2.87
C LEU A 125 -19.07 17.52 2.03
N PRO A 126 -17.78 17.16 1.91
CA PRO A 126 -16.87 17.85 0.99
C PRO A 126 -17.32 17.67 -0.46
N SER A 127 -17.05 18.66 -1.30
CA SER A 127 -17.12 18.45 -2.75
C SER A 127 -16.03 17.48 -3.17
N ILE A 128 -16.30 16.61 -4.15
CA ILE A 128 -15.29 15.71 -4.69
C ILE A 128 -14.90 16.18 -6.09
N VAL A 129 -13.60 16.30 -6.35
CA VAL A 129 -13.06 16.65 -7.66
C VAL A 129 -12.20 15.52 -8.24
N ALA A 130 -12.40 15.17 -9.51
CA ALA A 130 -11.64 14.15 -10.23
C ALA A 130 -11.67 14.43 -11.75
N SER A 131 -10.59 14.98 -12.30
CA SER A 131 -10.52 15.54 -13.66
C SER A 131 -9.96 14.58 -14.72
N ASN A 132 -9.45 13.41 -14.31
CA ASN A 132 -8.84 12.46 -15.23
C ASN A 132 -9.49 11.08 -15.21
N ILE A 133 -10.75 10.96 -14.79
CA ILE A 133 -11.52 9.71 -14.88
C ILE A 133 -12.30 9.66 -16.20
N GLU A 134 -12.11 8.60 -16.97
CA GLU A 134 -12.91 8.27 -18.15
C GLU A 134 -13.66 6.93 -17.94
N PHE A 135 -14.98 6.99 -18.06
CA PHE A 135 -15.84 5.80 -18.04
C PHE A 135 -15.85 5.11 -19.42
N PRO A 136 -15.85 3.76 -19.46
CA PRO A 136 -16.01 3.00 -20.71
C PRO A 136 -17.28 3.43 -21.47
N LYS A 137 -17.18 3.56 -22.80
CA LYS A 137 -18.33 3.87 -23.65
C LYS A 137 -19.09 2.60 -23.98
N GLU A 138 -20.42 2.68 -24.11
CA GLU A 138 -21.27 1.53 -24.46
C GLU A 138 -20.87 0.86 -25.80
N GLU A 139 -20.23 1.59 -26.72
CA GLU A 139 -19.75 1.08 -28.01
C GLU A 139 -18.48 0.21 -27.90
N ASP A 140 -17.72 0.33 -26.80
CA ASP A 140 -16.49 -0.43 -26.53
C ASP A 140 -16.79 -1.79 -25.84
N GLY A 141 -18.07 -2.10 -25.65
CA GLY A 141 -18.60 -3.22 -24.86
C GLY A 141 -19.61 -2.72 -23.83
N ALA A 142 -20.51 -3.57 -23.34
CA ALA A 142 -21.38 -3.17 -22.24
C ALA A 142 -20.51 -2.83 -21.02
N SER A 143 -20.60 -1.59 -20.52
CA SER A 143 -20.07 -1.24 -19.19
C SER A 143 -20.62 -2.27 -18.20
N SER A 144 -19.75 -2.85 -17.39
CA SER A 144 -20.20 -3.76 -16.34
C SER A 144 -21.12 -3.01 -15.36
N ALA A 145 -22.03 -3.74 -14.72
CA ALA A 145 -23.10 -3.14 -13.91
C ALA A 145 -22.56 -2.34 -12.72
N ASP A 146 -21.44 -2.78 -12.15
CA ASP A 146 -20.65 -2.10 -11.12
C ASP A 146 -20.10 -0.75 -11.61
N VAL A 147 -19.53 -0.68 -12.81
CA VAL A 147 -19.00 0.57 -13.39
C VAL A 147 -20.13 1.56 -13.72
N GLN A 148 -21.29 1.06 -14.15
CA GLN A 148 -22.47 1.90 -14.33
C GLN A 148 -22.97 2.44 -12.98
N ALA A 149 -23.03 1.61 -11.94
CA ALA A 149 -23.42 2.03 -10.60
C ALA A 149 -22.47 3.11 -10.05
N LEU A 150 -21.16 2.98 -10.27
CA LEU A 150 -20.18 3.99 -9.89
C LEU A 150 -20.46 5.32 -10.57
N LYS A 151 -20.70 5.31 -11.89
CA LYS A 151 -21.03 6.54 -12.63
C LYS A 151 -22.28 7.22 -12.07
N GLU A 152 -23.34 6.45 -11.84
CA GLU A 152 -24.59 6.98 -11.28
C GLU A 152 -24.41 7.50 -9.85
N ALA A 153 -23.59 6.85 -9.03
CA ALA A 153 -23.25 7.29 -7.68
C ALA A 153 -22.42 8.58 -7.67
N MET A 154 -21.42 8.69 -8.55
CA MET A 154 -20.62 9.91 -8.73
C MET A 154 -21.48 11.09 -9.21
N ASP A 155 -22.39 10.85 -10.16
CA ASP A 155 -23.36 11.85 -10.62
C ASP A 155 -24.32 12.28 -9.49
N ALA A 156 -24.82 11.32 -8.71
CA ALA A 156 -25.72 11.58 -7.58
C ALA A 156 -25.05 12.35 -6.44
N TYR A 157 -23.78 12.05 -6.15
CA TYR A 157 -22.97 12.79 -5.19
C TYR A 157 -22.61 14.20 -5.71
N GLY A 158 -22.45 14.33 -7.03
CA GLY A 158 -22.06 15.56 -7.70
C GLY A 158 -20.54 15.72 -7.83
N VAL A 159 -19.83 14.61 -8.09
CA VAL A 159 -18.40 14.63 -8.44
C VAL A 159 -18.19 15.42 -9.74
N LYS A 160 -17.13 16.24 -9.80
CA LYS A 160 -16.83 17.10 -10.96
C LYS A 160 -15.34 17.09 -11.28
N ASP A 161 -14.95 17.49 -12.48
CA ASP A 161 -13.53 17.68 -12.80
C ASP A 161 -12.88 18.76 -11.91
N TYR A 162 -13.63 19.84 -11.67
CA TYR A 162 -13.21 20.98 -10.86
C TYR A 162 -14.40 21.68 -10.21
N ILE A 163 -14.11 22.51 -9.21
CA ILE A 163 -15.04 23.48 -8.64
C ILE A 163 -14.40 24.87 -8.52
N VAL A 164 -15.23 25.88 -8.27
CA VAL A 164 -14.78 27.25 -7.94
C VAL A 164 -15.38 27.65 -6.61
N LEU A 165 -14.53 28.03 -5.67
CA LEU A 165 -14.90 28.60 -4.38
C LEU A 165 -14.64 30.10 -4.36
N GLU A 166 -15.48 30.85 -3.65
CA GLU A 166 -15.23 32.27 -3.38
C GLU A 166 -14.87 32.45 -1.89
N ARG A 167 -13.71 33.05 -1.61
CA ARG A 167 -13.23 33.38 -0.26
C ARG A 167 -12.53 34.73 -0.30
N LYS A 168 -12.82 35.61 0.66
CA LYS A 168 -12.26 36.98 0.74
C LYS A 168 -12.34 37.75 -0.60
N GLY A 169 -13.39 37.49 -1.40
CA GLY A 169 -13.59 38.11 -2.72
C GLY A 169 -12.71 37.57 -3.85
N MET A 170 -11.95 36.49 -3.61
CA MET A 170 -11.14 35.80 -4.61
C MET A 170 -11.85 34.54 -5.11
N LYS A 171 -11.75 34.28 -6.41
CA LYS A 171 -12.19 33.02 -7.02
C LYS A 171 -11.06 32.00 -7.01
N ILE A 172 -11.29 30.87 -6.37
CA ILE A 172 -10.30 29.82 -6.17
C ILE A 172 -10.78 28.58 -6.90
N GLY A 173 -10.11 28.23 -7.98
CA GLY A 173 -10.35 27.01 -8.75
C GLY A 173 -9.65 25.82 -8.12
N ILE A 174 -10.36 24.73 -7.92
CA ILE A 174 -9.82 23.51 -7.31
C ILE A 174 -10.18 22.34 -8.21
N PHE A 175 -9.19 21.54 -8.60
CA PHE A 175 -9.39 20.31 -9.38
C PHE A 175 -8.60 19.17 -8.76
N GLY A 176 -9.00 17.93 -9.07
CA GLY A 176 -8.35 16.72 -8.56
C GLY A 176 -7.86 15.81 -9.67
N LEU A 177 -6.83 15.01 -9.44
CA LEU A 177 -6.40 13.95 -10.35
C LEU A 177 -5.59 12.88 -9.63
N MET A 178 -5.45 11.72 -10.28
CA MET A 178 -4.59 10.62 -9.84
C MET A 178 -3.45 10.35 -10.84
N GLY A 179 -2.25 10.10 -10.32
CA GLY A 179 -1.02 9.88 -11.11
C GLY A 179 -0.85 8.46 -11.63
N GLU A 180 0.14 8.22 -12.49
CA GLU A 180 0.36 6.92 -13.14
C GLU A 180 0.72 5.81 -12.13
N GLU A 181 1.55 6.13 -11.13
CA GLU A 181 1.93 5.18 -10.08
C GLU A 181 0.71 4.75 -9.25
N ALA A 182 -0.06 5.72 -8.76
CA ALA A 182 -1.29 5.47 -8.00
C ALA A 182 -2.33 4.68 -8.80
N VAL A 183 -2.51 4.99 -10.10
CA VAL A 183 -3.36 4.21 -11.00
C VAL A 183 -2.92 2.76 -11.09
N GLY A 184 -1.61 2.49 -11.10
CA GLY A 184 -1.05 1.15 -11.04
C GLY A 184 -1.47 0.35 -9.80
N ASN A 185 -1.80 1.04 -8.71
CA ASN A 185 -2.28 0.45 -7.46
C ASN A 185 -3.81 0.31 -7.39
N ALA A 186 -4.55 0.80 -8.39
CA ALA A 186 -6.00 0.63 -8.54
C ALA A 186 -6.39 -0.13 -9.83
N PRO A 187 -5.80 -1.30 -10.14
CA PRO A 187 -5.99 -1.99 -11.43
C PRO A 187 -7.42 -2.52 -11.63
N MET A 188 -8.20 -2.63 -10.54
CA MET A 188 -9.58 -3.13 -10.53
C MET A 188 -10.63 -2.01 -10.37
N SER A 189 -10.23 -0.74 -10.59
CA SER A 189 -11.13 0.43 -10.47
C SER A 189 -12.29 0.43 -11.47
N GLY A 190 -12.17 -0.29 -12.58
CA GLY A 190 -13.21 -0.36 -13.64
C GLY A 190 -13.31 0.87 -14.53
N VAL A 191 -12.49 1.90 -14.27
CA VAL A 191 -12.40 3.15 -15.06
C VAL A 191 -11.01 3.30 -15.66
N THR A 192 -10.89 4.15 -16.69
CA THR A 192 -9.57 4.54 -17.23
C THR A 192 -9.18 5.87 -16.66
N PHE A 193 -7.91 6.01 -16.27
CA PHE A 193 -7.35 7.30 -15.89
C PHE A 193 -6.59 7.91 -17.06
N LEU A 194 -6.98 9.12 -17.46
CA LEU A 194 -6.34 9.89 -18.53
C LEU A 194 -4.98 10.44 -18.06
N ASP A 195 -4.11 10.81 -19.00
CA ASP A 195 -2.82 11.43 -18.70
C ASP A 195 -3.01 12.68 -17.83
N ALA A 196 -2.39 12.66 -16.64
CA ALA A 196 -2.55 13.69 -15.63
C ALA A 196 -2.14 15.09 -16.14
N VAL A 197 -1.12 15.19 -17.00
CA VAL A 197 -0.65 16.47 -17.53
C VAL A 197 -1.64 17.03 -18.55
N GLU A 198 -2.18 16.19 -19.43
CA GLU A 198 -3.17 16.59 -20.42
C GLU A 198 -4.49 17.01 -19.75
N SER A 199 -4.97 16.22 -18.79
CA SER A 199 -6.18 16.55 -18.00
C SER A 199 -5.99 17.83 -17.19
N ALA A 200 -4.87 17.99 -16.49
CA ALA A 200 -4.58 19.22 -15.75
C ALA A 200 -4.47 20.44 -16.67
N THR A 201 -3.81 20.32 -17.82
CA THR A 201 -3.69 21.42 -18.80
C THR A 201 -5.06 21.90 -19.25
N SER A 202 -5.94 20.97 -19.61
CA SER A 202 -7.30 21.27 -20.06
C SER A 202 -8.14 21.89 -18.94
N THR A 203 -8.01 21.38 -17.71
CA THR A 203 -8.75 21.85 -16.54
C THR A 203 -8.30 23.24 -16.09
N VAL A 204 -6.99 23.49 -16.06
CA VAL A 204 -6.42 24.81 -15.77
C VAL A 204 -6.88 25.84 -16.80
N ALA A 205 -6.90 25.49 -18.08
CA ALA A 205 -7.43 26.37 -19.13
C ALA A 205 -8.91 26.70 -18.88
N ALA A 206 -9.74 25.72 -18.52
CA ALA A 206 -11.14 25.97 -18.19
C ALA A 206 -11.29 26.92 -16.99
N LEU A 207 -10.57 26.67 -15.89
CA LEU A 207 -10.59 27.49 -14.68
C LEU A 207 -10.13 28.93 -14.95
N ARG A 208 -9.02 29.12 -15.68
CA ARG A 208 -8.46 30.45 -15.93
C ARG A 208 -9.23 31.23 -16.99
N GLU A 209 -9.56 30.60 -18.11
CA GLU A 209 -10.11 31.30 -19.27
C GLU A 209 -11.63 31.43 -19.22
N LYS A 210 -12.34 30.43 -18.68
CA LYS A 210 -13.81 30.43 -18.63
C LYS A 210 -14.35 30.94 -17.30
N GLU A 211 -13.80 30.47 -16.19
CA GLU A 211 -14.29 30.84 -14.85
C GLU A 211 -13.64 32.14 -14.32
N GLY A 212 -12.45 32.46 -14.83
CA GLY A 212 -11.68 33.65 -14.46
C GLY A 212 -11.18 33.58 -13.02
N VAL A 213 -10.65 32.42 -12.59
CA VAL A 213 -10.15 32.23 -11.21
C VAL A 213 -8.83 32.94 -10.96
N ASP A 214 -8.67 33.45 -9.74
CA ASP A 214 -7.48 34.14 -9.25
C ASP A 214 -6.39 33.18 -8.80
N LEU A 215 -6.78 32.06 -8.20
CA LEU A 215 -5.89 31.01 -7.68
C LEU A 215 -6.34 29.64 -8.21
N VAL A 216 -5.40 28.78 -8.60
CA VAL A 216 -5.65 27.38 -8.98
C VAL A 216 -4.90 26.44 -8.05
N ILE A 217 -5.66 25.55 -7.40
CA ILE A 217 -5.16 24.49 -6.53
C ILE A 217 -5.42 23.14 -7.20
N ALA A 218 -4.38 22.32 -7.34
CA ALA A 218 -4.49 20.92 -7.72
C ALA A 218 -4.44 20.03 -6.46
N LEU A 219 -5.45 19.20 -6.26
CA LEU A 219 -5.42 18.09 -5.31
C LEU A 219 -4.89 16.88 -6.09
N SER A 220 -3.61 16.58 -5.94
CA SER A 220 -2.95 15.57 -6.76
C SER A 220 -2.63 14.34 -5.94
N HIS A 221 -3.25 13.23 -6.31
CA HIS A 221 -2.91 11.92 -5.78
C HIS A 221 -1.90 11.22 -6.72
N SER A 222 -0.74 11.86 -6.91
CA SER A 222 0.31 11.39 -7.83
C SER A 222 1.67 11.20 -7.15
N GLY A 223 1.97 11.98 -6.12
CA GLY A 223 3.15 11.78 -5.30
C GLY A 223 4.40 12.58 -5.69
N THR A 224 5.28 12.66 -4.70
CA THR A 224 6.63 13.20 -4.80
C THR A 224 7.68 12.13 -4.51
N ALA A 225 8.94 12.44 -4.83
CA ALA A 225 10.05 11.52 -4.60
C ALA A 225 11.31 12.31 -4.21
N LEU A 226 12.21 11.66 -3.46
CA LEU A 226 13.52 12.24 -3.11
C LEU A 226 14.36 12.61 -4.35
N ASP A 227 14.19 11.86 -5.45
CA ASP A 227 14.72 12.20 -6.76
C ASP A 227 13.66 12.99 -7.54
N PRO A 228 13.85 14.30 -7.77
CA PRO A 228 12.92 15.15 -8.50
C PRO A 228 12.57 14.67 -9.92
N SER A 229 13.39 13.81 -10.51
CA SER A 229 13.12 13.24 -11.85
C SER A 229 12.08 12.11 -11.81
N LYS A 230 11.81 11.56 -10.62
CA LYS A 230 10.80 10.53 -10.37
C LYS A 230 9.53 11.08 -9.74
N SER A 231 9.52 12.35 -9.29
CA SER A 231 8.31 12.98 -8.76
C SER A 231 7.32 13.30 -9.89
N GLU A 232 6.12 12.71 -9.81
CA GLU A 232 5.03 13.02 -10.72
C GLU A 232 4.48 14.43 -10.53
N ASP A 233 4.38 14.91 -9.29
CA ASP A 233 3.86 16.26 -9.01
C ASP A 233 4.82 17.39 -9.39
N GLU A 234 6.13 17.20 -9.23
CA GLU A 234 7.10 18.15 -9.78
C GLU A 234 7.07 18.16 -11.32
N ARG A 235 6.85 16.99 -11.95
CA ARG A 235 6.68 16.88 -13.40
C ARG A 235 5.42 17.61 -13.85
N LEU A 236 4.32 17.47 -13.11
CA LEU A 236 3.06 18.17 -13.35
C LEU A 236 3.27 19.69 -13.29
N ALA A 237 3.86 20.20 -12.22
CA ALA A 237 4.18 21.63 -12.05
C ALA A 237 5.11 22.18 -13.14
N LYS A 238 6.09 21.38 -13.61
CA LYS A 238 7.00 21.78 -14.72
C LYS A 238 6.27 21.87 -16.07
N LYS A 239 5.30 20.99 -16.32
CA LYS A 239 4.64 20.86 -17.63
C LYS A 239 3.37 21.69 -17.77
N VAL A 240 2.67 21.97 -16.66
CA VAL A 240 1.37 22.65 -16.68
C VAL A 240 1.49 24.05 -16.08
N SER A 241 1.56 25.05 -16.94
CA SER A 241 1.54 26.45 -16.52
C SER A 241 0.17 26.86 -15.98
N GLY A 242 0.14 27.65 -14.91
CA GLY A 242 -1.09 28.24 -14.37
C GLY A 242 -1.67 27.54 -13.14
N ILE A 243 -1.04 26.45 -12.69
CA ILE A 243 -1.25 25.88 -11.35
C ILE A 243 -0.42 26.69 -10.34
N ASP A 244 -1.06 27.21 -9.30
CA ASP A 244 -0.35 27.97 -8.26
C ASP A 244 0.06 27.07 -7.08
N VAL A 245 -0.81 26.13 -6.70
CA VAL A 245 -0.60 25.23 -5.57
C VAL A 245 -0.90 23.80 -5.99
N ILE A 246 -0.06 22.87 -5.60
CA ILE A 246 -0.32 21.44 -5.62
C ILE A 246 -0.29 20.94 -4.18
N ILE A 247 -1.36 20.31 -3.74
CA ILE A 247 -1.36 19.48 -2.54
C ILE A 247 -1.12 18.05 -3.00
N SER A 248 0.02 17.48 -2.62
CA SER A 248 0.52 16.19 -3.09
C SER A 248 0.22 15.09 -2.07
N GLY A 249 -0.51 14.06 -2.49
CA GLY A 249 -0.75 12.81 -1.75
C GLY A 249 -0.03 11.61 -2.37
N HIS A 250 -0.47 10.39 -2.05
CA HIS A 250 0.01 9.09 -2.54
C HIS A 250 1.36 8.64 -1.95
N SER A 251 2.39 9.48 -2.02
CA SER A 251 3.76 9.08 -1.68
C SER A 251 4.11 9.21 -0.19
N HIS A 252 3.12 9.50 0.67
CA HIS A 252 3.26 9.71 2.13
C HIS A 252 4.37 10.69 2.53
N THR A 253 4.75 11.58 1.61
CA THR A 253 5.96 12.39 1.78
C THR A 253 5.71 13.51 2.79
N THR A 254 6.49 13.55 3.87
CA THR A 254 6.42 14.67 4.81
C THR A 254 7.33 15.80 4.35
N LEU A 255 6.75 16.90 3.85
CA LEU A 255 7.49 18.09 3.43
C LEU A 255 7.49 19.13 4.55
N MET A 256 8.56 19.19 5.35
CA MET A 256 8.72 20.23 6.39
C MET A 256 8.84 21.65 5.83
N GLU A 257 9.24 21.76 4.56
CA GLU A 257 9.27 22.99 3.77
C GLU A 257 8.64 22.69 2.41
N PRO A 258 7.91 23.63 1.78
CA PRO A 258 7.27 23.38 0.51
C PRO A 258 8.31 23.29 -0.62
N ILE A 259 8.02 22.47 -1.64
CA ILE A 259 8.84 22.43 -2.85
C ILE A 259 8.36 23.54 -3.79
N LEU A 260 9.29 24.34 -4.33
CA LEU A 260 8.99 25.39 -5.30
C LEU A 260 9.44 24.98 -6.69
N VAL A 261 8.47 24.84 -7.60
CA VAL A 261 8.71 24.52 -9.01
C VAL A 261 8.27 25.70 -9.86
N GLY A 262 9.21 26.57 -10.22
CA GLY A 262 8.90 27.80 -10.93
C GLY A 262 8.07 28.75 -10.07
N GLU A 263 6.78 28.87 -10.37
CA GLU A 263 5.81 29.66 -9.59
C GLU A 263 4.84 28.81 -8.78
N THR A 264 4.88 27.49 -8.97
CA THR A 264 3.99 26.54 -8.30
C THR A 264 4.59 26.11 -6.97
N VAL A 265 3.75 26.09 -5.94
CA VAL A 265 4.07 25.65 -4.58
C VAL A 265 3.51 24.25 -4.36
N LEU A 266 4.34 23.31 -3.93
CA LEU A 266 3.95 21.94 -3.59
C LEU A 266 3.99 21.77 -2.07
N GLY A 267 2.88 21.31 -1.48
CA GLY A 267 2.77 20.96 -0.06
C GLY A 267 2.39 19.50 0.12
N SER A 268 2.90 18.88 1.18
CA SER A 268 2.60 17.49 1.55
C SER A 268 2.80 17.31 3.06
N ALA A 269 1.80 16.75 3.73
CA ALA A 269 1.65 16.68 5.18
C ALA A 269 2.06 15.31 5.77
N GLY A 270 2.51 14.36 4.96
CA GLY A 270 2.85 13.02 5.40
C GLY A 270 1.68 12.05 5.23
N GLU A 271 1.28 11.36 6.30
CA GLU A 271 0.23 10.34 6.25
C GLU A 271 -0.53 10.28 7.59
N TYR A 272 -1.63 9.53 7.61
CA TYR A 272 -2.36 9.08 8.80
C TYR A 272 -2.88 10.19 9.73
N GLY A 273 -2.93 11.42 9.22
CA GLY A 273 -3.30 12.60 10.01
C GLY A 273 -2.28 12.97 11.09
N GLU A 274 -1.02 12.56 10.95
CA GLU A 274 0.06 12.96 11.88
C GLU A 274 0.28 14.47 11.90
N HIS A 275 0.00 15.15 10.79
CA HIS A 275 0.12 16.59 10.65
C HIS A 275 -1.11 17.18 9.97
N LEU A 276 -1.45 18.40 10.36
CA LEU A 276 -2.27 19.32 9.57
C LEU A 276 -1.34 20.25 8.80
N GLY A 277 -1.39 20.21 7.48
CA GLY A 277 -0.69 21.18 6.64
C GLY A 277 -1.36 22.54 6.70
N ILE A 278 -0.57 23.60 6.87
CA ILE A 278 -1.03 25.00 6.90
C ILE A 278 -0.20 25.79 5.92
N LEU A 279 -0.81 26.21 4.81
CA LEU A 279 -0.16 27.00 3.78
C LEU A 279 -0.90 28.32 3.61
N ASN A 280 -0.23 29.44 3.87
CA ASN A 280 -0.71 30.75 3.47
C ASN A 280 -0.02 31.16 2.18
N ILE A 281 -0.80 31.37 1.13
CA ILE A 281 -0.35 31.91 -0.15
C ILE A 281 -0.79 33.37 -0.23
N SER A 282 0.16 34.27 -0.53
CA SER A 282 -0.07 35.70 -0.63
C SER A 282 0.35 36.24 -1.98
N ARG A 283 -0.34 37.30 -2.43
CA ARG A 283 -0.07 37.94 -3.71
C ARG A 283 0.89 39.11 -3.53
N ASP A 284 1.99 39.12 -4.28
CA ASP A 284 2.92 40.24 -4.28
C ASP A 284 2.36 41.46 -5.03
N SER A 285 3.07 42.59 -4.94
CA SER A 285 2.70 43.84 -5.63
C SER A 285 2.60 43.75 -7.16
N LYS A 286 3.10 42.67 -7.77
CA LYS A 286 3.05 42.39 -9.22
C LYS A 286 1.94 41.40 -9.56
N GLY A 287 1.16 40.95 -8.58
CA GLY A 287 0.08 40.01 -8.78
C GLY A 287 0.53 38.55 -8.79
N LYS A 288 1.74 38.22 -8.35
CA LYS A 288 2.26 36.85 -8.31
C LYS A 288 2.03 36.20 -6.94
N TRP A 289 1.58 34.96 -6.94
CA TRP A 289 1.42 34.15 -5.73
C TRP A 289 2.77 33.65 -5.19
N GLY A 290 2.91 33.64 -3.87
CA GLY A 290 4.06 33.10 -3.17
C GLY A 290 3.73 32.66 -1.75
N VAL A 291 4.63 31.90 -1.14
CA VAL A 291 4.47 31.38 0.22
C VAL A 291 4.63 32.52 1.23
N GLY A 292 3.55 32.85 1.94
CA GLY A 292 3.57 33.75 3.09
C GLY A 292 3.90 33.00 4.38
N HIS A 293 3.32 31.80 4.57
CA HIS A 293 3.58 30.91 5.70
C HIS A 293 3.42 29.45 5.27
N TYR A 294 4.24 28.56 5.81
CA TYR A 294 4.09 27.12 5.66
C TYR A 294 4.44 26.44 6.98
N GLU A 295 3.57 25.55 7.44
CA GLU A 295 3.76 24.79 8.67
C GLU A 295 3.07 23.44 8.56
N LEU A 296 3.75 22.39 9.03
CA LEU A 296 3.11 21.12 9.36
C LEU A 296 2.85 21.08 10.86
N ARG A 297 1.60 21.35 11.24
CA ARG A 297 1.20 21.30 12.64
C ARG A 297 1.01 19.85 13.04
N LYS A 298 1.90 19.36 13.89
CA LYS A 298 1.81 18.02 14.47
C LYS A 298 0.50 17.82 15.23
N ILE A 299 -0.12 16.66 15.02
CA ILE A 299 -1.30 16.18 15.74
C ILE A 299 -0.85 15.14 16.75
N ASP A 300 -0.94 15.47 18.04
CA ASP A 300 -0.55 14.59 19.14
C ASP A 300 -1.42 14.82 20.39
N ASP A 301 -1.04 14.18 21.50
CA ASP A 301 -1.75 14.24 22.77
C ASP A 301 -1.72 15.62 23.47
N THR A 302 -1.01 16.61 22.92
CA THR A 302 -1.08 17.99 23.40
C THR A 302 -2.35 18.70 22.95
N LEU A 303 -3.03 18.18 21.92
CA LEU A 303 -4.30 18.70 21.42
C LEU A 303 -5.49 18.03 22.12
N PRO A 304 -6.53 18.78 22.50
CA PRO A 304 -7.76 18.18 23.00
C PRO A 304 -8.47 17.39 21.89
N ALA A 305 -9.13 16.30 22.25
CA ALA A 305 -10.01 15.59 21.34
C ALA A 305 -11.35 16.33 21.20
N ASP A 306 -11.79 16.57 19.97
CA ASP A 306 -13.13 17.06 19.67
C ASP A 306 -14.19 16.02 20.10
N PRO A 307 -15.09 16.37 21.04
CA PRO A 307 -16.05 15.43 21.58
C PRO A 307 -17.13 15.00 20.59
N MET A 308 -17.45 15.81 19.58
CA MET A 308 -18.43 15.42 18.54
C MET A 308 -17.83 14.37 17.62
N ILE A 309 -16.58 14.58 17.19
CA ILE A 309 -15.85 13.64 16.35
C ILE A 309 -15.58 12.34 17.11
N ALA A 310 -15.14 12.41 18.36
CA ALA A 310 -14.94 11.23 19.20
C ALA A 310 -16.23 10.38 19.34
N LYS A 311 -17.39 11.02 19.48
CA LYS A 311 -18.67 10.32 19.55
C LYS A 311 -19.05 9.62 18.25
N THR A 312 -18.74 10.23 17.10
CA THR A 312 -18.94 9.59 15.79
C THR A 312 -18.04 8.37 15.64
N ILE A 313 -16.78 8.47 16.04
CA ILE A 313 -15.83 7.34 16.04
C ILE A 313 -16.36 6.18 16.87
N GLU A 314 -16.86 6.43 18.09
CA GLU A 314 -17.46 5.39 18.93
C GLU A 314 -18.71 4.75 18.28
N SER A 315 -19.49 5.54 17.52
CA SER A 315 -20.64 5.00 16.79
C SER A 315 -20.20 4.08 15.65
N PHE A 316 -19.11 4.43 14.96
CA PHE A 316 -18.49 3.56 13.95
C PHE A 316 -17.88 2.31 14.56
N LYS A 317 -17.22 2.39 15.72
CA LYS A 317 -16.74 1.20 16.46
C LYS A 317 -17.90 0.24 16.74
N GLN A 318 -19.05 0.75 17.14
CA GLN A 318 -20.24 -0.09 17.35
C GLN A 318 -20.79 -0.69 16.06
N ALA A 319 -20.78 0.04 14.95
CA ALA A 319 -21.16 -0.48 13.64
C ALA A 319 -20.21 -1.61 13.20
N ILE A 320 -18.90 -1.40 13.32
CA ILE A 320 -17.87 -2.42 13.03
C ILE A 320 -18.05 -3.65 13.92
N GLN A 321 -18.36 -3.45 15.20
CA GLN A 321 -18.62 -4.56 16.11
C GLN A 321 -19.78 -5.43 15.58
N ASN A 322 -20.92 -4.81 15.28
CA ASN A 322 -22.13 -5.52 14.86
C ASN A 322 -22.02 -6.11 13.45
N ASP A 323 -21.51 -5.32 12.50
CA ASP A 323 -21.54 -5.64 11.08
C ASP A 323 -20.35 -6.49 10.67
N TYR A 324 -19.23 -6.40 11.38
CA TYR A 324 -17.99 -7.08 11.02
C TYR A 324 -17.51 -8.04 12.12
N LEU A 325 -17.15 -7.57 13.32
CA LEU A 325 -16.40 -8.40 14.27
C LEU A 325 -17.22 -9.50 14.97
N ASP A 326 -18.54 -9.30 15.16
CA ASP A 326 -19.43 -10.29 15.78
C ASP A 326 -19.43 -11.62 15.00
N ARG A 327 -19.28 -11.58 13.67
CA ARG A 327 -19.17 -12.79 12.83
C ARG A 327 -17.90 -13.59 13.07
N PHE A 328 -16.88 -12.96 13.66
CA PHE A 328 -15.62 -13.60 14.05
C PHE A 328 -15.56 -13.89 15.56
N GLY A 329 -16.57 -13.48 16.33
CA GLY A 329 -16.58 -13.62 17.79
C GLY A 329 -15.46 -12.83 18.47
N MET A 330 -15.10 -11.67 17.91
CA MET A 330 -14.02 -10.81 18.39
C MET A 330 -14.58 -9.46 18.84
N GLY A 331 -13.96 -8.83 19.84
CA GLY A 331 -14.28 -7.46 20.26
C GLY A 331 -13.33 -6.43 19.63
N PHE A 332 -13.81 -5.23 19.29
CA PHE A 332 -12.98 -4.17 18.69
C PHE A 332 -11.72 -3.86 19.53
N ASP A 333 -11.91 -3.59 20.83
CA ASP A 333 -10.84 -3.29 21.78
C ASP A 333 -10.37 -4.54 22.57
N GLU A 334 -10.67 -5.75 22.09
CA GLU A 334 -10.27 -6.99 22.78
C GLU A 334 -8.75 -7.16 22.73
N VAL A 335 -8.11 -7.25 23.90
CA VAL A 335 -6.70 -7.62 24.03
C VAL A 335 -6.57 -9.13 23.79
N LEU A 336 -5.86 -9.49 22.73
CA LEU A 336 -5.64 -10.87 22.31
C LEU A 336 -4.43 -11.48 23.03
N ALA A 337 -3.37 -10.71 23.19
CA ALA A 337 -2.15 -11.08 23.91
C ALA A 337 -1.37 -9.85 24.37
N THR A 338 -0.39 -10.04 25.24
CA THR A 338 0.61 -9.02 25.58
C THR A 338 1.99 -9.46 25.08
N SER A 339 2.69 -8.59 24.36
CA SER A 339 4.08 -8.81 23.93
C SER A 339 5.09 -8.25 24.94
N PRO A 340 6.10 -9.04 25.38
CA PRO A 340 7.14 -8.54 26.27
C PRO A 340 8.26 -7.75 25.57
N PHE A 341 8.30 -7.77 24.23
CA PHE A 341 9.31 -7.14 23.36
C PHE A 341 8.64 -6.43 22.17
N ASP A 342 9.37 -5.53 21.54
CA ASP A 342 8.96 -4.88 20.29
C ASP A 342 9.38 -5.78 19.11
N PHE A 343 8.51 -5.93 18.11
CA PHE A 343 8.89 -6.50 16.82
C PHE A 343 9.63 -5.44 15.99
N THR A 344 10.26 -5.85 14.89
CA THR A 344 10.90 -4.93 13.93
C THR A 344 9.91 -3.82 13.53
N PRO A 345 10.25 -2.53 13.71
CA PRO A 345 9.37 -1.43 13.32
C PRO A 345 9.00 -1.52 11.85
N PHE A 346 7.76 -1.17 11.49
CA PHE A 346 7.28 -1.29 10.12
C PHE A 346 8.15 -0.53 9.10
N THR A 347 8.70 0.63 9.49
CA THR A 347 9.61 1.44 8.66
C THR A 347 10.94 0.75 8.33
N GLU A 348 11.33 -0.27 9.10
CA GLU A 348 12.55 -1.07 8.88
C GLU A 348 12.23 -2.44 8.28
N LEU A 349 10.96 -2.88 8.38
CA LEU A 349 10.51 -4.18 7.91
C LEU A 349 10.66 -4.29 6.40
N GLY A 350 11.21 -5.41 5.93
CA GLY A 350 11.36 -5.66 4.49
C GLY A 350 12.39 -4.80 3.78
N VAL A 351 13.09 -3.87 4.47
CA VAL A 351 14.15 -3.05 3.85
C VAL A 351 15.35 -3.91 3.47
N GLU A 352 15.72 -4.85 4.34
CA GLU A 352 16.72 -5.86 4.06
C GLU A 352 16.06 -7.19 3.72
N GLN A 353 16.67 -7.92 2.78
CA GLN A 353 16.22 -9.26 2.43
C GLN A 353 16.67 -10.27 3.49
N GLN A 354 15.87 -10.41 4.54
CA GLN A 354 16.19 -11.25 5.69
C GLN A 354 14.96 -11.98 6.26
N GLU A 355 15.19 -12.78 7.30
CA GLU A 355 14.12 -13.36 8.12
C GLU A 355 13.60 -12.32 9.10
N GLU A 356 12.28 -12.25 9.27
CA GLU A 356 11.63 -11.35 10.22
C GLU A 356 10.74 -12.13 11.19
N PRO A 357 10.82 -11.88 12.51
CA PRO A 357 10.01 -12.60 13.49
C PRO A 357 8.50 -12.45 13.29
N ILE A 358 8.02 -11.29 12.80
CA ILE A 358 6.61 -11.09 12.49
C ILE A 358 6.14 -11.99 11.34
N GLY A 359 6.97 -12.15 10.29
CA GLY A 359 6.68 -13.04 9.17
C GLY A 359 6.61 -14.50 9.62
N ASN A 360 7.47 -14.91 10.56
CA ASN A 360 7.40 -16.23 11.18
C ASN A 360 6.10 -16.43 11.96
N LEU A 361 5.70 -15.44 12.77
CA LEU A 361 4.48 -15.48 13.57
C LEU A 361 3.25 -15.64 12.68
N ILE A 362 3.16 -14.87 11.59
CA ILE A 362 2.03 -14.92 10.66
C ILE A 362 1.95 -16.29 9.97
N GLY A 363 3.09 -16.79 9.45
CA GLY A 363 3.11 -18.10 8.80
C GLY A 363 2.76 -19.24 9.75
N ASP A 364 3.26 -19.19 10.99
CA ASP A 364 2.91 -20.16 12.04
C ASP A 364 1.42 -20.06 12.42
N ALA A 365 0.85 -18.85 12.46
CA ALA A 365 -0.55 -18.61 12.75
C ALA A 365 -1.49 -19.25 11.72
N PHE A 366 -1.13 -19.17 10.43
CA PHE A 366 -1.90 -19.80 9.36
C PHE A 366 -1.93 -21.32 9.54
N ILE A 367 -0.76 -21.95 9.75
CA ILE A 367 -0.65 -23.39 9.96
C ILE A 367 -1.40 -23.82 11.22
N HIS A 368 -1.23 -23.09 12.33
CA HIS A 368 -1.87 -23.40 13.60
C HIS A 368 -3.40 -23.34 13.50
N THR A 369 -3.94 -22.26 12.95
CA THR A 369 -5.39 -22.07 12.89
C THR A 369 -6.07 -23.12 12.02
N ILE A 370 -5.48 -23.46 10.87
CA ILE A 370 -6.01 -24.52 10.00
C ILE A 370 -5.93 -25.87 10.71
N ARG A 371 -4.83 -26.16 11.42
CA ARG A 371 -4.69 -27.40 12.21
C ARG A 371 -5.78 -27.55 13.27
N GLU A 372 -6.03 -26.51 14.05
CA GLU A 372 -7.07 -26.52 15.08
C GLU A 372 -8.46 -26.70 14.45
N MET A 373 -8.72 -26.03 13.32
CA MET A 373 -10.00 -26.11 12.62
C MET A 373 -10.26 -27.50 12.02
N GLU A 374 -9.25 -28.12 11.40
CA GLU A 374 -9.39 -29.46 10.79
C GLU A 374 -9.38 -30.58 11.83
N GLY A 375 -8.76 -30.35 13.00
CA GLY A 375 -8.74 -31.30 14.11
C GLY A 375 -8.25 -32.69 13.70
N SER A 376 -9.08 -33.72 13.87
CA SER A 376 -8.71 -35.09 13.50
C SER A 376 -8.58 -35.33 11.98
N ALA A 377 -9.12 -34.43 11.16
CA ALA A 377 -9.02 -34.49 9.71
C ALA A 377 -7.80 -33.72 9.17
N TYR A 378 -6.97 -33.16 10.06
CA TYR A 378 -5.84 -32.32 9.67
C TYR A 378 -4.88 -33.03 8.72
N GLU A 379 -4.67 -32.41 7.56
CA GLU A 379 -3.61 -32.78 6.63
C GLU A 379 -2.39 -31.86 6.84
N PRO A 380 -1.17 -32.41 7.07
CA PRO A 380 0.01 -31.61 7.30
C PRO A 380 0.32 -30.59 6.22
N ILE A 381 0.30 -29.31 6.60
CA ILE A 381 0.80 -28.21 5.78
C ILE A 381 2.32 -28.20 5.86
N ALA A 382 2.98 -28.26 4.70
CA ALA A 382 4.43 -28.25 4.59
C ALA A 382 5.02 -26.85 4.66
N ALA A 383 4.31 -25.85 4.13
CA ALA A 383 4.73 -24.46 4.19
C ALA A 383 3.56 -23.47 4.23
N ALA A 384 3.75 -22.35 4.90
CA ALA A 384 2.88 -21.18 4.78
C ALA A 384 3.70 -20.00 4.24
N VAL A 385 3.20 -19.35 3.19
CA VAL A 385 3.90 -18.27 2.49
C VAL A 385 3.21 -16.94 2.80
N VAL A 386 4.01 -15.98 3.29
CA VAL A 386 3.55 -14.64 3.71
C VAL A 386 4.37 -13.60 2.95
N PRO A 387 3.81 -12.94 1.92
CA PRO A 387 4.47 -11.84 1.24
C PRO A 387 4.58 -10.62 2.16
N TYR A 388 5.72 -9.95 2.12
CA TYR A 388 5.95 -8.68 2.82
C TYR A 388 4.91 -7.63 2.43
N GLY A 389 4.54 -7.54 1.14
CA GLY A 389 3.54 -6.58 0.66
C GLY A 389 2.16 -6.66 1.35
N ASN A 390 1.84 -7.78 2.00
CA ASN A 390 0.59 -7.96 2.76
C ASN A 390 0.68 -7.47 4.21
N ILE A 391 1.90 -7.26 4.74
CA ILE A 391 2.12 -6.78 6.09
C ILE A 391 2.10 -5.25 6.05
N ARG A 392 1.22 -4.61 6.83
CA ARG A 392 0.96 -3.16 6.78
C ARG A 392 1.30 -2.41 8.06
N ASP A 393 1.62 -3.13 9.13
CA ASP A 393 2.11 -2.56 10.38
C ASP A 393 2.95 -3.63 11.12
N SER A 394 3.44 -3.31 12.31
CA SER A 394 4.14 -4.21 13.22
C SER A 394 3.51 -4.21 14.61
N PHE A 395 4.00 -5.08 15.50
CA PHE A 395 3.55 -5.16 16.88
C PHE A 395 4.57 -4.53 17.83
N SER A 396 4.11 -3.64 18.68
CA SER A 396 4.88 -3.09 19.79
C SER A 396 4.80 -3.98 21.04
N LYS A 397 5.79 -3.81 21.92
CA LYS A 397 5.70 -4.24 23.31
C LYS A 397 4.47 -3.63 23.97
N GLY A 398 3.70 -4.46 24.66
CA GLY A 398 2.44 -4.08 25.30
C GLY A 398 1.30 -4.97 24.86
N ASP A 399 0.08 -4.49 25.07
CA ASP A 399 -1.12 -5.19 24.65
C ASP A 399 -1.25 -5.18 23.13
N ILE A 400 -1.62 -6.32 22.57
CA ILE A 400 -1.94 -6.51 21.16
C ILE A 400 -3.45 -6.76 21.08
N THR A 401 -4.15 -5.84 20.43
CA THR A 401 -5.61 -5.90 20.27
C THR A 401 -6.03 -6.52 18.94
N VAL A 402 -7.32 -6.82 18.81
CA VAL A 402 -7.94 -7.18 17.52
C VAL A 402 -7.69 -6.11 16.46
N SER A 403 -7.79 -4.83 16.83
CA SER A 403 -7.53 -3.73 15.91
C SER A 403 -6.07 -3.70 15.43
N ASP A 404 -5.12 -4.00 16.31
CA ASP A 404 -3.70 -4.05 15.93
C ASP A 404 -3.44 -5.20 14.95
N VAL A 405 -3.98 -6.39 15.24
CA VAL A 405 -3.84 -7.55 14.35
C VAL A 405 -4.48 -7.33 12.99
N PHE A 406 -5.69 -6.73 12.97
CA PHE A 406 -6.34 -6.40 11.71
C PHE A 406 -5.49 -5.43 10.88
N LYS A 407 -4.93 -4.40 11.52
CA LYS A 407 -4.09 -3.42 10.83
C LYS A 407 -2.87 -4.07 10.17
N VAL A 408 -2.20 -5.01 10.86
CA VAL A 408 -1.03 -5.73 10.32
C VAL A 408 -1.34 -6.50 9.02
N ASN A 409 -2.53 -7.12 8.89
CA ASN A 409 -2.97 -7.83 7.68
C ASN A 409 -4.36 -7.35 7.22
N SER A 410 -4.48 -6.04 6.93
CA SER A 410 -5.76 -5.39 6.63
C SER A 410 -6.20 -5.54 5.18
N LEU A 411 -5.30 -5.91 4.26
CA LEU A 411 -5.59 -5.84 2.83
C LEU A 411 -6.56 -6.90 2.34
N GLY A 412 -7.23 -6.54 1.24
CA GLY A 412 -7.92 -7.49 0.39
C GLY A 412 -9.37 -7.77 0.75
N VAL A 413 -10.06 -8.39 -0.19
CA VAL A 413 -11.44 -8.83 -0.09
C VAL A 413 -11.54 -10.16 -0.84
N GLY A 414 -12.29 -11.11 -0.28
CA GLY A 414 -12.59 -12.37 -0.95
C GLY A 414 -13.89 -12.29 -1.75
N PRO A 415 -14.30 -13.39 -2.42
CA PRO A 415 -15.60 -13.48 -3.10
C PRO A 415 -16.81 -13.16 -2.21
N ASP A 416 -16.68 -13.33 -0.88
CA ASP A 416 -17.70 -12.96 0.10
C ASP A 416 -17.93 -11.43 0.28
N GLY A 417 -17.08 -10.59 -0.33
CA GLY A 417 -17.16 -9.12 -0.20
C GLY A 417 -16.75 -8.58 1.17
N ILE A 418 -16.19 -9.43 2.05
CA ILE A 418 -15.79 -9.08 3.41
C ILE A 418 -14.28 -8.79 3.44
N SER A 419 -13.89 -7.70 4.10
CA SER A 419 -12.48 -7.28 4.23
C SER A 419 -11.58 -8.36 4.84
N GLY A 420 -10.33 -8.34 4.42
CA GLY A 420 -9.31 -9.33 4.71
C GLY A 420 -9.20 -10.35 3.58
N TYR A 421 -7.98 -10.58 3.09
CA TYR A 421 -7.72 -11.70 2.20
C TYR A 421 -8.06 -13.04 2.86
N PRO A 422 -8.73 -13.95 2.14
CA PRO A 422 -8.91 -15.32 2.61
C PRO A 422 -7.63 -16.14 2.47
N LEU A 423 -7.44 -17.08 3.39
CA LEU A 423 -6.47 -18.15 3.27
C LEU A 423 -6.98 -19.20 2.31
N LEU A 424 -6.06 -19.75 1.53
CA LEU A 424 -6.31 -20.84 0.61
C LEU A 424 -5.20 -21.88 0.67
N ASP A 425 -5.50 -23.11 0.27
CA ASP A 425 -4.51 -24.17 0.15
C ASP A 425 -4.30 -24.63 -1.29
N ILE A 426 -3.04 -24.87 -1.62
CA ILE A 426 -2.60 -25.41 -2.90
C ILE A 426 -1.57 -26.49 -2.65
N TYR A 427 -1.32 -27.32 -3.66
CA TYR A 427 -0.29 -28.33 -3.64
C TYR A 427 0.83 -27.94 -4.59
N LEU A 428 2.06 -28.04 -4.11
CA LEU A 428 3.27 -27.83 -4.89
C LEU A 428 4.12 -29.10 -4.84
N THR A 429 4.75 -29.46 -5.95
CA THR A 429 5.80 -30.48 -5.93
C THR A 429 6.99 -29.98 -5.11
N GLY A 430 7.80 -30.87 -4.55
CA GLY A 430 8.99 -30.46 -3.81
C GLY A 430 9.95 -29.61 -4.64
N LYS A 431 10.02 -29.85 -5.95
CA LYS A 431 10.77 -29.02 -6.89
C LYS A 431 10.22 -27.59 -7.00
N GLU A 432 8.90 -27.44 -7.04
CA GLU A 432 8.24 -26.12 -7.06
C GLU A 432 8.39 -25.41 -5.72
N LEU A 433 8.34 -26.14 -4.60
CA LEU A 433 8.60 -25.59 -3.27
C LEU A 433 10.03 -25.01 -3.16
N LYS A 434 11.03 -25.70 -3.73
CA LYS A 434 12.39 -25.15 -3.87
C LYS A 434 12.45 -23.94 -4.79
N THR A 435 11.59 -23.89 -5.80
CA THR A 435 11.47 -22.75 -6.72
C THR A 435 10.92 -21.51 -6.01
N VAL A 436 9.99 -21.67 -5.06
CA VAL A 436 9.48 -20.55 -4.24
C VAL A 436 10.61 -19.85 -3.47
N ALA A 437 11.55 -20.60 -2.88
CA ALA A 437 12.72 -20.00 -2.23
C ALA A 437 13.65 -19.28 -3.21
N GLU A 438 13.78 -19.78 -4.45
CA GLU A 438 14.54 -19.10 -5.51
C GLU A 438 13.86 -17.83 -6.01
N VAL A 439 12.51 -17.81 -6.05
CA VAL A 439 11.73 -16.60 -6.33
C VAL A 439 12.06 -15.53 -5.30
N ASP A 440 11.94 -15.85 -4.01
CA ASP A 440 12.29 -14.90 -2.94
C ASP A 440 13.72 -14.38 -3.12
N ALA A 441 14.72 -15.28 -3.19
CA ALA A 441 16.14 -14.91 -3.29
C ALA A 441 16.46 -14.05 -4.53
N SER A 442 15.77 -14.28 -5.65
CA SER A 442 16.12 -13.70 -6.96
C SER A 442 15.31 -12.46 -7.32
N ILE A 443 14.03 -12.41 -6.94
CA ILE A 443 13.10 -11.35 -7.37
C ILE A 443 13.03 -10.22 -6.35
N THR A 444 13.17 -10.50 -5.05
CA THR A 444 13.12 -9.47 -3.99
C THR A 444 14.00 -8.24 -4.26
N PRO A 445 15.26 -8.37 -4.74
CA PRO A 445 16.10 -7.19 -5.03
C PRO A 445 15.60 -6.31 -6.18
N ILE A 446 14.62 -6.78 -6.96
CA ILE A 446 14.00 -6.08 -8.09
C ILE A 446 12.64 -5.51 -7.69
N MET A 447 11.89 -6.24 -6.86
CA MET A 447 10.54 -5.91 -6.42
C MET A 447 10.42 -6.33 -4.96
N ASN A 448 10.52 -5.37 -4.05
CA ASN A 448 10.66 -5.66 -2.63
C ASN A 448 9.38 -6.23 -2.01
N GLU A 449 8.24 -5.87 -2.59
CA GLU A 449 6.89 -6.24 -2.17
C GLU A 449 6.66 -7.76 -2.25
N VAL A 450 7.47 -8.47 -3.05
CA VAL A 450 7.42 -9.95 -3.16
C VAL A 450 8.43 -10.67 -2.28
N GLN A 451 9.11 -9.98 -1.38
CA GLN A 451 9.85 -10.64 -0.30
C GLN A 451 8.91 -11.60 0.43
N LEU A 452 9.33 -12.85 0.60
CA LEU A 452 8.50 -13.90 1.21
C LEU A 452 9.05 -14.28 2.58
N TYR A 453 8.19 -14.28 3.58
CA TYR A 453 8.42 -14.99 4.84
C TYR A 453 7.73 -16.36 4.75
N ILE A 454 8.43 -17.42 5.14
CA ILE A 454 7.95 -18.78 4.93
C ILE A 454 8.07 -19.58 6.22
N ALA A 455 6.94 -20.02 6.76
CA ALA A 455 6.90 -21.01 7.83
C ALA A 455 6.93 -22.42 7.22
N GLY A 456 7.50 -23.40 7.94
CA GLY A 456 7.61 -24.79 7.47
C GLY A 456 8.80 -25.07 6.54
N LEU A 457 9.55 -24.04 6.15
CA LEU A 457 10.77 -24.14 5.33
C LEU A 457 11.93 -23.42 5.98
N SER A 458 13.13 -23.96 5.79
CA SER A 458 14.38 -23.24 6.03
C SER A 458 15.25 -23.25 4.78
N TYR A 459 15.83 -22.10 4.42
CA TYR A 459 16.74 -22.02 3.27
C TYR A 459 17.87 -21.01 3.49
N THR A 460 18.99 -21.30 2.83
CA THR A 460 20.15 -20.42 2.75
C THR A 460 20.31 -19.95 1.32
N PHE A 461 20.55 -18.65 1.12
CA PHE A 461 20.86 -18.11 -0.19
C PHE A 461 22.04 -17.15 -0.15
N ASN A 462 22.73 -17.02 -1.28
CA ASN A 462 23.85 -16.09 -1.42
C ASN A 462 23.53 -15.09 -2.54
N PRO A 463 23.43 -13.79 -2.21
CA PRO A 463 23.01 -12.77 -3.18
C PRO A 463 24.03 -12.53 -4.30
N ASN A 464 25.29 -12.95 -4.12
CA ASN A 464 26.34 -12.84 -5.14
C ASN A 464 26.24 -13.92 -6.23
N ARG A 465 25.40 -14.94 -6.04
CA ARG A 465 25.16 -15.98 -7.04
C ARG A 465 24.27 -15.47 -8.16
N PHE A 466 24.34 -16.16 -9.31
CA PHE A 466 23.49 -15.84 -10.45
C PHE A 466 22.01 -15.93 -10.07
N MET A 467 21.23 -14.99 -10.61
CA MET A 467 19.77 -14.98 -10.53
C MET A 467 19.20 -16.35 -10.91
N PHE A 468 18.19 -16.81 -10.16
CA PHE A 468 17.55 -18.13 -10.29
C PHE A 468 18.43 -19.32 -9.89
N ASN A 469 19.55 -19.08 -9.21
CA ASN A 469 20.41 -20.10 -8.63
C ASN A 469 21.07 -19.56 -7.36
N LYS A 470 20.35 -18.75 -6.57
CA LYS A 470 20.88 -18.11 -5.37
C LYS A 470 20.77 -18.98 -4.13
N VAL A 471 19.79 -19.87 -4.07
CA VAL A 471 19.57 -20.79 -2.95
C VAL A 471 20.63 -21.88 -2.99
N THR A 472 21.31 -22.09 -1.85
CA THR A 472 22.42 -23.05 -1.70
C THR A 472 22.04 -24.28 -0.89
N ASP A 473 20.99 -24.15 -0.08
CA ASP A 473 20.48 -25.14 0.85
C ASP A 473 19.01 -24.87 1.15
N ILE A 474 18.19 -25.92 1.24
CA ILE A 474 16.76 -25.81 1.56
C ILE A 474 16.22 -27.12 2.14
N HIS A 475 15.43 -27.00 3.20
CA HIS A 475 14.83 -28.12 3.93
C HIS A 475 13.42 -27.75 4.38
N LEU A 476 12.55 -28.76 4.55
CA LEU A 476 11.39 -28.58 5.42
C LEU A 476 11.89 -28.36 6.84
N GLN A 477 11.22 -27.52 7.61
CA GLN A 477 11.56 -27.24 9.00
C GLN A 477 10.32 -27.31 9.90
N SER A 478 10.37 -28.12 10.95
CA SER A 478 9.32 -28.15 11.96
C SER A 478 9.31 -26.88 12.82
N PHE A 479 8.27 -26.69 13.64
CA PHE A 479 8.21 -25.59 14.60
C PHE A 479 9.37 -25.64 15.61
N GLU A 480 9.79 -26.84 16.01
CA GLU A 480 10.92 -27.10 16.90
C GLU A 480 12.30 -26.95 16.22
N GLY A 481 12.32 -26.71 14.91
CA GLY A 481 13.53 -26.52 14.12
C GLY A 481 14.12 -27.79 13.52
N GLU A 482 13.42 -28.93 13.60
CA GLU A 482 13.87 -30.19 12.98
C GLU A 482 13.82 -30.08 11.46
N LYS A 483 14.88 -30.52 10.76
CA LYS A 483 15.00 -30.41 9.30
C LYS A 483 14.76 -31.73 8.60
N GLU A 484 13.98 -31.68 7.52
CA GLU A 484 13.71 -32.83 6.64
C GLU A 484 14.04 -32.47 5.18
N GLU A 485 14.60 -33.43 4.44
CA GLU A 485 14.90 -33.30 3.01
C GLU A 485 13.62 -33.25 2.17
N ILE A 486 13.61 -32.39 1.16
CA ILE A 486 12.47 -32.24 0.25
C ILE A 486 12.61 -33.22 -0.92
N ASP A 487 11.69 -34.18 -1.01
CA ASP A 487 11.48 -35.02 -2.20
C ASP A 487 10.89 -34.20 -3.35
N ASP A 488 11.60 -34.11 -4.48
CA ASP A 488 11.26 -33.26 -5.63
C ASP A 488 9.91 -33.60 -6.27
N GLU A 489 9.50 -34.87 -6.24
CA GLU A 489 8.30 -35.36 -6.95
C GLU A 489 7.06 -35.47 -6.04
N LYS A 490 7.26 -35.41 -4.73
CA LYS A 490 6.15 -35.44 -3.76
C LYS A 490 5.36 -34.12 -3.82
N LEU A 491 4.03 -34.23 -3.77
CA LEU A 491 3.14 -33.10 -3.56
C LEU A 491 3.08 -32.73 -2.08
N TYR A 492 3.18 -31.44 -1.81
CA TYR A 492 3.13 -30.85 -0.47
C TYR A 492 2.02 -29.82 -0.43
N ARG A 493 1.17 -29.90 0.60
CA ARG A 493 0.15 -28.89 0.89
C ARG A 493 0.84 -27.61 1.37
N VAL A 494 0.50 -26.50 0.75
CA VAL A 494 1.05 -25.16 1.01
C VAL A 494 -0.12 -24.19 1.18
N VAL A 495 -0.01 -23.31 2.17
CA VAL A 495 -1.03 -22.30 2.46
C VAL A 495 -0.49 -20.91 2.21
N GLY A 496 -1.36 -20.02 1.75
CA GLY A 496 -1.06 -18.59 1.62
C GLY A 496 -2.33 -17.77 1.51
N GLY A 497 -2.16 -16.46 1.50
CA GLY A 497 -3.23 -15.53 1.16
C GLY A 497 -3.64 -15.61 -0.31
N LEU A 498 -4.87 -15.23 -0.61
CA LEU A 498 -5.36 -15.12 -1.99
C LEU A 498 -4.44 -14.29 -2.89
N TYR A 499 -3.98 -13.14 -2.38
CA TYR A 499 -3.01 -12.31 -3.09
C TYR A 499 -1.71 -13.05 -3.41
N SER A 500 -1.15 -13.78 -2.43
CA SER A 500 0.12 -14.50 -2.58
C SER A 500 0.07 -15.51 -3.73
N VAL A 501 -1.05 -16.21 -3.86
CA VAL A 501 -1.22 -17.23 -4.91
C VAL A 501 -1.57 -16.61 -6.25
N GLN A 502 -2.37 -15.54 -6.27
CA GLN A 502 -2.67 -14.75 -7.47
C GLN A 502 -1.43 -14.09 -8.09
N MET A 503 -0.37 -13.84 -7.30
CA MET A 503 0.88 -13.29 -7.80
C MET A 503 1.79 -14.32 -8.49
N LEU A 504 1.56 -15.63 -8.33
CA LEU A 504 2.41 -16.67 -8.91
C LEU A 504 2.49 -16.61 -10.46
N PRO A 505 1.39 -16.40 -11.21
CA PRO A 505 1.46 -16.16 -12.65
C PRO A 505 2.33 -14.95 -13.03
N TYR A 506 2.25 -13.85 -12.29
CA TYR A 506 3.04 -12.64 -12.54
C TYR A 506 4.54 -12.90 -12.31
N VAL A 507 4.89 -13.60 -11.23
CA VAL A 507 6.26 -14.04 -10.97
C VAL A 507 6.78 -14.94 -12.09
N ASN A 508 5.98 -15.89 -12.56
CA ASN A 508 6.34 -16.75 -13.69
C ASN A 508 6.61 -15.92 -14.95
N GLU A 509 5.79 -14.91 -15.25
CA GLU A 509 6.00 -13.97 -16.36
C GLU A 509 7.31 -13.18 -16.21
N LYS A 510 7.55 -12.57 -15.04
CA LYS A 510 8.78 -11.79 -14.76
C LYS A 510 10.05 -12.62 -14.78
N SER A 511 9.95 -13.92 -14.51
CA SER A 511 11.06 -14.86 -14.68
C SER A 511 11.28 -15.30 -16.14
N PHE A 512 10.52 -14.78 -17.10
CA PHE A 512 10.49 -15.25 -18.50
C PHE A 512 10.14 -16.74 -18.62
N GLY A 513 9.36 -17.27 -17.67
CA GLY A 513 9.00 -18.69 -17.55
C GLY A 513 10.15 -19.59 -17.07
N ILE A 514 11.25 -19.02 -16.58
CA ILE A 514 12.41 -19.78 -16.08
C ILE A 514 12.12 -20.40 -14.71
N LEU A 515 11.48 -19.63 -13.82
CA LEU A 515 10.92 -20.14 -12.57
C LEU A 515 9.45 -20.47 -12.87
N SER A 516 9.09 -21.75 -12.79
CA SER A 516 7.72 -22.19 -13.01
C SER A 516 7.18 -22.79 -11.72
N VAL A 517 6.27 -22.06 -11.09
CA VAL A 517 5.46 -22.55 -9.97
C VAL A 517 4.04 -22.68 -10.47
N VAL A 518 3.51 -23.91 -10.50
CA VAL A 518 2.14 -24.19 -10.93
C VAL A 518 1.35 -24.72 -9.73
N PRO A 519 0.45 -23.91 -9.14
CA PRO A 519 -0.45 -24.38 -8.08
C PRO A 519 -1.28 -25.57 -8.55
N LYS A 520 -1.44 -26.58 -7.68
CA LYS A 520 -2.23 -27.79 -7.95
C LYS A 520 -3.26 -28.05 -6.86
N ASP A 521 -4.24 -28.88 -7.18
CA ASP A 521 -5.10 -29.55 -6.20
C ASP A 521 -4.38 -30.77 -5.58
N GLU A 522 -5.06 -31.43 -4.64
CA GLU A 522 -4.57 -32.61 -3.93
C GLU A 522 -4.24 -33.81 -4.86
N ASP A 523 -4.86 -33.85 -6.04
CA ASP A 523 -4.66 -34.88 -7.07
C ASP A 523 -3.53 -34.52 -8.05
N GLY A 524 -2.95 -33.33 -7.93
CA GLY A 524 -1.87 -32.83 -8.77
C GLY A 524 -2.31 -32.14 -10.06
N ASN A 525 -3.61 -31.84 -10.22
CA ASN A 525 -4.11 -31.09 -11.37
C ASN A 525 -3.88 -29.59 -11.17
N PRO A 526 -3.47 -28.84 -12.22
CA PRO A 526 -3.29 -27.39 -12.12
C PRO A 526 -4.58 -26.65 -11.71
N VAL A 527 -4.46 -25.76 -10.74
CA VAL A 527 -5.54 -24.86 -10.31
C VAL A 527 -5.51 -23.60 -11.17
N THR A 528 -6.61 -23.28 -11.83
CA THR A 528 -6.77 -22.04 -12.61
C THR A 528 -7.66 -21.01 -11.93
N ASN A 529 -8.58 -21.45 -11.07
CA ASN A 529 -9.41 -20.59 -10.24
C ASN A 529 -9.00 -20.76 -8.77
N PHE A 530 -8.31 -19.77 -8.22
CA PHE A 530 -7.81 -19.84 -6.84
C PHE A 530 -8.92 -19.69 -5.80
N GLU A 531 -10.08 -19.14 -6.17
CA GLU A 531 -11.23 -19.01 -5.26
C GLU A 531 -11.81 -20.38 -4.87
N ASP A 532 -11.68 -21.39 -5.74
CA ASP A 532 -12.09 -22.77 -5.46
C ASP A 532 -11.25 -23.44 -4.37
N ARG A 533 -10.13 -22.80 -3.97
CA ARG A 533 -9.19 -23.28 -2.96
C ARG A 533 -9.29 -22.53 -1.63
N ILE A 534 -10.20 -21.56 -1.52
CA ILE A 534 -10.40 -20.82 -0.28
C ILE A 534 -10.81 -21.79 0.84
N ILE A 535 -10.19 -21.60 2.00
CA ILE A 535 -10.47 -22.37 3.21
C ILE A 535 -11.64 -21.70 3.93
N TYR A 536 -12.66 -22.48 4.29
CA TYR A 536 -13.87 -22.00 4.96
C TYR A 536 -13.97 -22.51 6.40
N MET A 537 -14.30 -21.59 7.31
CA MET A 537 -14.78 -21.88 8.65
C MET A 537 -16.28 -22.17 8.61
N ASN A 538 -16.71 -23.22 9.33
CA ASN A 538 -18.12 -23.60 9.45
C ASN A 538 -18.84 -23.76 8.09
N GLU A 539 -18.12 -24.18 7.04
CA GLU A 539 -18.60 -24.38 5.66
C GLU A 539 -19.13 -23.13 4.94
N GLN A 540 -19.08 -21.93 5.55
CA GLN A 540 -19.76 -20.75 5.00
C GLN A 540 -18.95 -19.46 5.07
N GLN A 541 -17.98 -19.36 5.99
CA GLN A 541 -17.24 -18.13 6.22
C GLN A 541 -15.79 -18.31 5.81
N GLU A 542 -15.27 -17.45 4.95
CA GLU A 542 -13.88 -17.53 4.55
C GLU A 542 -12.94 -17.35 5.75
N LEU A 543 -11.91 -18.19 5.87
CA LEU A 543 -10.88 -18.03 6.88
C LEU A 543 -9.96 -16.87 6.50
N LYS A 544 -10.14 -15.71 7.12
CA LYS A 544 -9.35 -14.51 6.82
C LYS A 544 -7.95 -14.58 7.44
N GLU A 545 -6.94 -14.02 6.76
CA GLU A 545 -5.55 -13.97 7.23
C GLU A 545 -5.44 -13.36 8.64
N TRP A 546 -5.97 -12.14 8.83
CA TRP A 546 -5.92 -11.45 10.13
C TRP A 546 -6.61 -12.26 11.24
N TYR A 547 -7.69 -12.99 10.90
CA TYR A 547 -8.41 -13.79 11.87
C TYR A 547 -7.57 -14.99 12.33
N ALA A 548 -6.84 -15.64 11.41
CA ALA A 548 -5.91 -16.71 11.77
C ALA A 548 -4.80 -16.21 12.70
N ILE A 549 -4.29 -15.00 12.47
CA ILE A 549 -3.32 -14.34 13.36
C ILE A 549 -3.94 -14.06 14.73
N ALA A 550 -5.14 -13.48 14.76
CA ALA A 550 -5.83 -13.14 16.01
C ALA A 550 -6.13 -14.37 16.87
N ASN A 551 -6.59 -15.45 16.24
CA ASN A 551 -6.85 -16.73 16.90
C ASN A 551 -5.54 -17.34 17.44
N TYR A 552 -4.43 -17.21 16.71
CA TYR A 552 -3.14 -17.70 17.17
C TYR A 552 -2.63 -16.96 18.42
N PHE A 553 -2.78 -15.63 18.48
CA PHE A 553 -2.46 -14.87 19.70
C PHE A 553 -3.23 -15.38 20.93
N LYS A 554 -4.53 -15.66 20.79
CA LYS A 554 -5.37 -16.21 21.87
C LYS A 554 -4.95 -17.61 22.32
N SER A 555 -4.26 -18.36 21.45
CA SER A 555 -3.81 -19.72 21.74
C SER A 555 -2.59 -19.80 22.66
N PHE A 556 -1.86 -18.69 22.84
CA PHE A 556 -0.62 -18.69 23.60
C PHE A 556 -0.82 -18.96 25.10
N GLY A 557 0.26 -19.41 25.75
CA GLY A 557 0.30 -19.61 27.19
C GLY A 557 -0.04 -18.32 27.94
N GLN A 558 -0.90 -18.43 28.95
CA GLN A 558 -1.36 -17.28 29.71
C GLN A 558 -0.39 -16.91 30.84
N MET A 559 -0.16 -15.61 31.02
CA MET A 559 0.50 -15.02 32.19
C MET A 559 -0.47 -13.99 32.79
N ASP A 560 -0.77 -14.12 34.09
CA ASP A 560 -1.73 -13.27 34.80
C ASP A 560 -3.13 -13.17 34.14
N GLY A 561 -3.54 -14.22 33.42
CA GLY A 561 -4.86 -14.33 32.78
C GLY A 561 -4.95 -13.75 31.36
N VAL A 562 -3.84 -13.23 30.81
CA VAL A 562 -3.75 -12.76 29.41
C VAL A 562 -2.74 -13.62 28.66
N ALA A 563 -3.01 -13.95 27.40
CA ALA A 563 -2.07 -14.69 26.57
C ALA A 563 -0.77 -13.87 26.38
N GLN A 564 0.40 -14.50 26.45
CA GLN A 564 1.66 -13.80 26.29
C GLN A 564 2.39 -14.27 25.03
N VAL A 565 2.88 -13.32 24.23
CA VAL A 565 3.69 -13.64 23.04
C VAL A 565 4.95 -14.39 23.48
N PRO A 566 5.19 -15.61 22.97
CA PRO A 566 6.36 -16.39 23.36
C PRO A 566 7.67 -15.69 22.98
N ALA A 567 8.71 -15.83 23.82
CA ALA A 567 10.09 -15.44 23.49
C ALA A 567 10.63 -16.13 22.22
N TYR A 568 9.93 -17.15 21.74
CA TYR A 568 10.15 -17.73 20.41
C TYR A 568 10.12 -16.65 19.30
N TYR A 569 9.29 -15.62 19.41
CA TYR A 569 9.17 -14.56 18.39
C TYR A 569 10.04 -13.32 18.68
N GLU A 570 10.92 -13.34 19.68
CA GLU A 570 11.83 -12.22 19.96
C GLU A 570 12.98 -12.13 18.94
N HIS A 571 13.35 -13.25 18.31
CA HIS A 571 14.49 -13.37 17.42
C HIS A 571 14.19 -14.28 16.23
N ALA A 572 14.94 -14.08 15.14
CA ALA A 572 14.96 -14.98 13.98
C ALA A 572 15.35 -16.43 14.37
N ARG A 573 14.93 -17.39 13.53
CA ARG A 573 15.00 -18.84 13.77
C ARG A 573 15.75 -19.60 12.68
N ASP A 574 16.56 -18.88 11.89
CA ASP A 574 17.34 -19.40 10.77
C ASP A 574 16.45 -20.10 9.71
N ARG A 575 15.21 -19.63 9.53
CA ARG A 575 14.32 -20.00 8.42
C ARG A 575 14.78 -19.38 7.11
N LYS A 576 15.39 -18.19 7.16
CA LYS A 576 16.01 -17.54 5.99
C LYS A 576 17.41 -17.05 6.35
N VAL A 577 18.44 -17.63 5.74
CA VAL A 577 19.85 -17.30 6.02
C VAL A 577 20.52 -16.69 4.77
N VAL A 578 21.09 -15.49 4.92
CA VAL A 578 21.81 -14.79 3.86
C VAL A 578 23.32 -15.01 4.00
N GLU A 579 23.95 -15.62 2.98
CA GLU A 579 25.40 -15.84 2.93
C GLU A 579 26.09 -14.86 1.97
N HIS A 580 26.92 -13.95 2.47
CA HIS A 580 27.62 -12.95 1.65
C HIS A 580 28.98 -13.40 1.08
N ASP A 581 29.26 -14.70 1.01
CA ASP A 581 30.55 -15.22 0.48
C ASP A 581 30.66 -14.95 -1.04
N ALA A 582 31.51 -13.99 -1.40
CA ALA A 582 31.74 -13.59 -2.80
C ALA A 582 32.89 -14.36 -3.49
N THR A 583 33.44 -15.40 -2.88
CA THR A 583 34.49 -16.21 -3.52
C THR A 583 33.95 -16.90 -4.78
N ILE A 584 34.80 -17.03 -5.82
CA ILE A 584 34.42 -17.70 -7.07
C ILE A 584 33.88 -19.11 -6.81
N SER A 585 34.45 -19.83 -5.83
CA SER A 585 33.96 -21.15 -5.42
C SER A 585 32.54 -21.11 -4.85
N ALA A 586 32.19 -20.10 -4.04
CA ALA A 586 30.87 -19.96 -3.45
C ALA A 586 29.81 -19.53 -4.48
N VAL A 587 30.18 -18.59 -5.37
CA VAL A 587 29.33 -18.11 -6.48
C VAL A 587 28.97 -19.24 -7.46
N LEU A 588 29.90 -20.17 -7.72
CA LEU A 588 29.72 -21.29 -8.65
C LEU A 588 29.30 -22.61 -7.99
N LYS A 589 29.11 -22.65 -6.67
CA LYS A 589 28.79 -23.87 -5.91
C LYS A 589 27.45 -24.46 -6.37
N LYS A 590 27.29 -25.79 -6.46
CA LYS A 590 25.99 -26.46 -6.78
C LYS A 590 25.16 -25.75 -7.88
N PRO A 591 25.62 -25.68 -9.14
CA PRO A 591 24.81 -25.05 -10.21
C PRO A 591 23.57 -25.90 -10.51
N ASN A 592 22.40 -25.29 -10.56
CA ASN A 592 21.17 -25.94 -10.99
C ASN A 592 21.13 -26.17 -12.52
N GLY A 593 20.08 -26.85 -13.00
CA GLY A 593 19.91 -27.18 -14.42
C GLY A 593 19.91 -25.96 -15.36
N ILE A 594 19.40 -24.81 -14.89
CA ILE A 594 19.39 -23.55 -15.65
C ILE A 594 20.81 -23.06 -15.87
N ILE A 595 21.60 -22.98 -14.80
CA ILE A 595 22.99 -22.51 -14.87
C ILE A 595 23.89 -23.50 -15.63
N LEU A 596 23.68 -24.81 -15.46
CA LEU A 596 24.38 -25.82 -16.27
C LEU A 596 24.10 -25.65 -17.77
N THR A 597 22.85 -25.33 -18.14
CA THR A 597 22.47 -25.05 -19.53
C THR A 597 23.13 -23.76 -20.03
N ALA A 598 23.13 -22.70 -19.23
CA ALA A 598 23.82 -21.44 -19.55
C ALA A 598 25.34 -21.66 -19.72
N TYR A 599 25.96 -22.46 -18.85
CA TYR A 599 27.37 -22.85 -18.99
C TYR A 599 27.61 -23.65 -20.26
N ALA A 600 26.76 -24.62 -20.59
CA ALA A 600 26.87 -25.39 -21.83
C ALA A 600 26.79 -24.50 -23.08
N ILE A 601 25.88 -23.54 -23.10
CA ILE A 601 25.75 -22.55 -24.19
C ILE A 601 27.01 -21.68 -24.27
N LEU A 602 27.47 -21.15 -23.14
CA LEU A 602 28.66 -20.30 -23.07
C LEU A 602 29.91 -21.05 -23.54
N PHE A 603 30.13 -22.29 -23.07
CA PHE A 603 31.26 -23.11 -23.49
C PHE A 603 31.16 -23.50 -24.97
N THR A 604 29.95 -23.72 -25.49
CA THR A 604 29.73 -23.95 -26.93
C THR A 604 30.09 -22.70 -27.74
N PHE A 605 29.68 -21.51 -27.30
CA PHE A 605 30.01 -20.25 -27.96
C PHE A 605 31.52 -19.95 -27.92
N ILE A 606 32.17 -20.15 -26.77
CA ILE A 606 33.62 -20.02 -26.63
C ILE A 606 34.33 -21.01 -27.54
N GLY A 607 33.87 -22.26 -27.60
CA GLY A 607 34.40 -23.28 -28.50
C GLY A 607 34.28 -22.87 -29.98
N LEU A 608 33.12 -22.35 -30.39
CA LEU A 608 32.89 -21.83 -31.74
C LEU A 608 33.80 -20.62 -32.04
N LEU A 609 33.95 -19.69 -31.10
CA LEU A 609 34.83 -18.53 -31.24
C LEU A 609 36.30 -18.94 -31.40
N VAL A 610 36.77 -19.89 -30.58
CA VAL A 610 38.12 -20.46 -30.68
C VAL A 610 38.33 -21.14 -32.03
N LEU A 611 37.35 -21.90 -32.53
CA LEU A 611 37.42 -22.52 -33.86
C LEU A 611 37.45 -21.49 -34.99
N LEU A 612 36.69 -20.39 -34.85
CA LEU A 612 36.64 -19.30 -35.81
C LEU A 612 37.98 -18.55 -35.87
N ILE A 613 38.56 -18.23 -34.71
CA ILE A 613 39.88 -17.62 -34.58
C ILE A 613 40.97 -18.57 -35.14
N ALA A 614 40.93 -19.86 -34.78
CA ALA A 614 41.87 -20.86 -35.30
C ALA A 614 41.76 -20.99 -36.83
N GLY A 615 40.54 -20.97 -37.37
CA GLY A 615 40.26 -20.96 -38.80
C GLY A 615 40.83 -19.72 -39.50
N MET A 616 40.65 -18.53 -38.91
CA MET A 616 41.23 -17.28 -39.40
C MET A 616 42.76 -17.30 -39.38
N VAL A 617 43.37 -17.78 -38.29
CA VAL A 617 44.83 -17.93 -38.17
C VAL A 617 45.37 -18.91 -39.21
N LYS A 618 44.70 -20.06 -39.42
CA LYS A 618 45.07 -21.06 -40.44
C LYS A 618 44.93 -20.50 -41.86
N LYS A 619 43.88 -19.70 -42.13
CA LYS A 619 43.66 -19.01 -43.41
C LYS A 619 44.72 -17.93 -43.66
N ARG A 620 45.12 -17.19 -42.62
CA ARG A 620 46.20 -16.19 -42.66
C ARG A 620 47.57 -16.83 -42.89
N LYS A 621 47.89 -17.93 -42.21
CA LYS A 621 49.10 -18.75 -42.46
C LYS A 621 49.12 -19.32 -43.89
N ARG A 622 47.99 -19.78 -44.42
CA ARG A 622 47.88 -20.24 -45.83
C ARG A 622 48.05 -19.12 -46.85
N LYS A 623 47.60 -17.88 -46.56
CA LYS A 623 47.86 -16.72 -47.42
C LYS A 623 49.33 -16.29 -47.39
N LEU A 624 49.97 -16.33 -46.22
CA LEU A 624 51.40 -16.01 -46.07
C LEU A 624 52.32 -17.07 -46.67
N GLY A 625 51.94 -18.36 -46.62
CA GLY A 625 52.70 -19.46 -47.24
C GLY A 625 52.51 -19.61 -48.76
N LYS A 626 51.63 -18.83 -49.40
CA LYS A 626 51.46 -18.78 -50.86
C LYS A 626 52.14 -17.58 -51.52
N GLY A 627 52.87 -16.77 -50.74
CA GLY A 627 53.63 -15.59 -51.22
C GLY A 627 55.14 -15.82 -51.34
N SER A 628 55.61 -17.07 -51.27
CA SER A 628 57.02 -17.42 -51.42
C SER A 628 57.18 -18.70 -52.24
N VAL A 629 56.92 -18.59 -53.55
CA VAL A 629 57.58 -19.34 -54.62
C VAL A 629 57.81 -18.36 -55.75
#